data_AF-G0NQN1-F1
#
_entry.id   AF-G0NQN1-F1
#
_cell.length_a   1.000
_cell.length_b   1.000
_cell.length_c   1.000
_cell.angle_alpha   90.00
_cell.angle_beta   90.00
_cell.angle_gamma   90.00
#
_symmetry.space_group_name_H-M   'P 1'
#
loop_
_entity.id
_entity.type
_entity.pdbx_description
1 polymer ?
#
loop_
_entity_poly.entity_id
_entity_poly.type
_entity_poly.pdbx_seq_one_letter_code
_entity_poly.pdbx_strand_id
1 'polypeptide(L)'
;MYVLILVSFLIVSSNAKSCITEQGPQGVKCLEMFLKVAETVGTYNFTDPSTYRPTNEVCGKFKRCVPTFACETELKVTSAVKVIVLFCDAISFFSNEFSPCQVKLDSNTTECSRAWDPFPNEVKDKKKMAEIQKEACKNYFGKDNCMKEEIIEVCGKELWGGFKTHLLALNTIIKACDHIDIE
;
A
#
# COMPACT_ATOMS: atom_id res chain seq x y z
N MET A 1 -31.66 -24.61 -55.74
CA MET A 1 -31.43 -23.30 -55.10
C MET A 1 -31.00 -23.56 -53.66
N TYR A 2 -29.70 -23.69 -53.42
CA TYR A 2 -29.11 -23.90 -52.09
C TYR A 2 -28.55 -22.57 -51.60
N VAL A 3 -29.07 -22.06 -50.48
CA VAL A 3 -28.59 -20.83 -49.84
C VAL A 3 -27.39 -21.20 -48.97
N LEU A 4 -26.19 -20.84 -49.42
CA LEU A 4 -24.96 -20.88 -48.62
C LEU A 4 -24.94 -19.62 -47.73
N ILE A 5 -25.32 -19.76 -46.47
CA ILE A 5 -25.09 -18.71 -45.46
C ILE A 5 -23.62 -18.82 -45.03
N LEU A 6 -22.77 -17.99 -45.64
CA LEU A 6 -21.43 -17.72 -45.13
C LEU A 6 -21.57 -16.85 -43.88
N VAL A 7 -21.63 -17.48 -42.71
CA VAL A 7 -21.42 -16.80 -41.44
C VAL A 7 -19.93 -16.49 -41.34
N SER A 8 -19.55 -15.32 -41.86
CA SER A 8 -18.27 -14.70 -41.56
C SER A 8 -18.25 -14.32 -40.08
N PHE A 9 -17.76 -15.24 -39.25
CA PHE A 9 -17.29 -14.89 -37.92
C PHE A 9 -16.13 -13.91 -38.08
N LEU A 10 -16.41 -12.62 -37.91
CA LEU A 10 -15.40 -11.64 -37.55
C LEU A 10 -14.84 -12.11 -36.20
N ILE A 11 -13.69 -12.78 -36.24
CA ILE A 11 -12.87 -12.97 -35.05
C ILE A 11 -12.37 -11.57 -34.71
N VAL A 12 -13.12 -10.86 -33.86
CA VAL A 12 -12.60 -9.68 -33.17
C VAL A 12 -11.56 -10.21 -32.18
N SER A 13 -10.33 -10.40 -32.64
CA SER A 13 -9.20 -10.57 -31.75
C SER A 13 -8.95 -9.20 -31.11
N SER A 14 -9.54 -8.95 -29.94
CA SER A 14 -9.17 -7.80 -29.12
C SER A 14 -7.80 -8.08 -28.49
N ASN A 15 -6.74 -7.97 -29.29
CA ASN A 15 -5.41 -7.76 -28.74
C ASN A 15 -5.37 -6.32 -28.25
N ALA A 16 -5.96 -6.06 -27.08
CA ALA A 16 -5.84 -4.77 -26.42
C ALA A 16 -4.34 -4.50 -26.24
N LYS A 17 -3.81 -3.54 -26.98
CA LYS A 17 -2.39 -3.21 -26.98
C LYS A 17 -2.10 -2.44 -25.70
N SER A 18 -1.15 -2.90 -24.89
CA SER A 18 -0.78 -2.23 -23.64
C SER A 18 -0.13 -0.87 -23.92
N CYS A 19 -0.48 0.17 -23.16
CA CYS A 19 0.13 1.51 -23.28
C CYS A 19 1.64 1.46 -23.11
N ILE A 20 2.10 0.53 -22.27
CA ILE A 20 3.51 0.33 -21.96
C ILE A 20 4.25 0.00 -23.25
N THR A 21 3.68 -0.90 -24.07
CA THR A 21 4.27 -1.28 -25.36
C THR A 21 4.20 -0.16 -26.40
N GLU A 22 3.12 0.64 -26.38
CA GLU A 22 2.95 1.76 -27.31
C GLU A 22 3.90 2.93 -27.04
N GLN A 23 4.24 3.16 -25.77
CA GLN A 23 5.17 4.21 -25.35
C GLN A 23 6.65 3.82 -25.54
N GLY A 24 6.92 2.62 -26.08
CA GLY A 24 8.27 2.16 -26.41
C GLY A 24 9.23 2.20 -25.22
N PRO A 25 10.47 2.73 -25.36
CA PRO A 25 11.48 2.72 -24.30
C PRO A 25 11.03 3.40 -23.00
N GLN A 26 10.22 4.46 -23.09
CA GLN A 26 9.72 5.16 -21.90
C GLN A 26 8.73 4.29 -21.12
N GLY A 27 7.87 3.54 -21.82
CA GLY A 27 6.98 2.56 -21.21
C GLY A 27 7.74 1.47 -20.47
N VAL A 28 8.75 0.89 -21.12
CA VAL A 28 9.63 -0.13 -20.51
C VAL A 28 10.31 0.40 -19.24
N LYS A 29 10.88 1.61 -19.29
CA LYS A 29 11.49 2.23 -18.11
C LYS A 29 10.49 2.41 -16.96
N CYS A 30 9.24 2.74 -17.25
CA CYS A 30 8.20 2.86 -16.24
C CYS A 30 7.78 1.51 -15.65
N LEU A 31 7.74 0.45 -16.46
CA LEU A 31 7.55 -0.91 -15.98
C LEU A 31 8.70 -1.36 -15.08
N GLU A 32 9.95 -1.04 -15.41
CA GLU A 32 11.10 -1.32 -14.55
C GLU A 32 10.99 -0.61 -13.19
N MET A 33 10.54 0.66 -13.15
CA MET A 33 10.33 1.36 -11.89
C MET A 33 9.21 0.71 -11.07
N PHE A 34 8.12 0.29 -11.71
CA PHE A 34 7.04 -0.46 -11.06
C PHE A 34 7.56 -1.74 -10.41
N LEU A 35 8.31 -2.55 -11.15
CA LEU A 35 8.88 -3.81 -10.66
C LEU A 35 9.84 -3.58 -9.49
N LYS A 36 10.69 -2.55 -9.58
CA LYS A 36 11.59 -2.19 -8.48
C LYS A 36 10.84 -1.81 -7.21
N VAL A 37 9.72 -1.07 -7.29
CA VAL A 37 8.92 -0.82 -6.08
C VAL A 37 8.34 -2.13 -5.55
N ALA A 38 7.76 -2.96 -6.42
CA ALA A 38 7.15 -4.24 -6.02
C ALA A 38 8.14 -5.16 -5.30
N GLU A 39 9.39 -5.23 -5.75
CA GLU A 39 10.47 -5.98 -5.10
C GLU A 39 10.78 -5.47 -3.68
N THR A 40 10.68 -4.16 -3.45
CA THR A 40 10.99 -3.57 -2.14
C THR A 40 9.91 -3.79 -1.09
N VAL A 41 8.66 -4.08 -1.47
CA VAL A 41 7.52 -4.20 -0.53
C VAL A 41 7.80 -5.25 0.55
N GLY A 42 8.38 -6.40 0.20
CA GLY A 42 8.60 -7.51 1.13
C GLY A 42 9.79 -7.32 2.08
N THR A 43 10.69 -6.39 1.80
CA THR A 43 11.91 -6.15 2.60
C THR A 43 11.93 -4.77 3.26
N TYR A 44 10.85 -4.02 3.11
CA TYR A 44 10.79 -2.64 3.56
C TYR A 44 10.65 -2.58 5.09
N ASN A 45 11.54 -1.81 5.72
CA ASN A 45 11.47 -1.49 7.15
C ASN A 45 11.27 0.03 7.32
N PHE A 46 10.20 0.41 8.04
CA PHE A 46 9.85 1.82 8.30
C PHE A 46 10.88 2.55 9.17
N THR A 47 11.65 1.83 9.99
CA THR A 47 12.57 2.42 10.97
C THR A 47 14.04 2.38 10.53
N ASP A 48 14.35 1.67 9.44
CA ASP A 48 15.71 1.56 8.92
C ASP A 48 15.95 2.52 7.74
N PRO A 49 16.77 3.57 7.90
CA PRO A 49 17.09 4.52 6.83
C PRO A 49 17.76 3.90 5.61
N SER A 50 18.43 2.76 5.78
CA SER A 50 19.04 2.03 4.67
C SER A 50 18.00 1.39 3.75
N THR A 51 16.80 1.08 4.27
CA THR A 51 15.69 0.55 3.49
C THR A 51 14.74 1.64 3.01
N TYR A 52 14.36 2.60 3.87
CA TYR A 52 13.31 3.54 3.47
C TYR A 52 13.77 4.62 2.49
N ARG A 53 15.03 5.08 2.53
CA ARG A 53 15.50 6.14 1.62
C ARG A 53 15.54 5.67 0.16
N PRO A 54 16.14 4.50 -0.18
CA PRO A 54 16.10 4.00 -1.55
C PRO A 54 14.67 3.74 -2.04
N THR A 55 13.80 3.17 -1.20
CA THR A 55 12.41 2.94 -1.58
C THR A 55 11.67 4.23 -1.87
N ASN A 56 11.84 5.28 -1.06
CA ASN A 56 11.27 6.61 -1.35
C ASN A 56 11.75 7.16 -2.70
N GLU A 57 13.04 7.01 -3.02
CA GLU A 57 13.58 7.49 -4.28
C GLU A 57 12.95 6.76 -5.48
N VAL A 58 12.84 5.44 -5.41
CA VAL A 58 12.19 4.62 -6.46
C VAL A 58 10.70 4.96 -6.54
N CYS A 59 10.02 5.12 -5.41
CA CYS A 59 8.63 5.54 -5.35
C CYS A 59 8.41 6.91 -6.01
N GLY A 60 9.27 7.90 -5.74
CA GLY A 60 9.21 9.20 -6.40
C GLY A 60 9.39 9.10 -7.91
N LYS A 61 10.27 8.20 -8.39
CA LYS A 61 10.44 7.91 -9.83
C LYS A 61 9.20 7.24 -10.41
N PHE A 62 8.64 6.24 -9.74
CA PHE A 62 7.45 5.53 -10.19
C PHE A 62 6.20 6.42 -10.22
N LYS A 63 6.00 7.31 -9.24
CA LYS A 63 4.85 8.25 -9.25
C LYS A 63 4.81 9.11 -10.51
N ARG A 64 5.96 9.48 -11.08
CA ARG A 64 6.04 10.19 -12.37
C ARG A 64 5.67 9.32 -13.58
N CYS A 65 5.72 8.00 -13.42
CA CYS A 65 5.33 7.00 -14.42
C CYS A 65 3.85 6.61 -14.35
N VAL A 66 3.11 6.97 -13.31
CA VAL A 66 1.67 6.61 -13.20
C VAL A 66 0.86 6.98 -14.44
N PRO A 67 1.05 8.15 -15.09
CA PRO A 67 0.34 8.49 -16.33
C PRO A 67 0.60 7.51 -17.49
N THR A 68 1.76 6.87 -17.53
CA THR A 68 2.09 5.85 -18.55
C THR A 68 1.18 4.63 -18.47
N PHE A 69 0.60 4.34 -17.30
CA PHE A 69 -0.33 3.23 -17.11
C PHE A 69 -1.81 3.64 -17.27
N ALA A 70 -2.11 4.91 -17.57
CA ALA A 70 -3.48 5.43 -17.52
C ALA A 70 -4.44 4.82 -18.56
N CYS A 71 -3.92 4.29 -19.66
CA CYS A 71 -4.72 3.64 -20.69
C CYS A 71 -4.97 2.14 -20.42
N GLU A 72 -4.31 1.57 -19.39
CA GLU A 72 -4.42 0.14 -19.10
C GLU A 72 -5.85 -0.16 -18.65
N THR A 73 -6.47 -1.13 -19.30
CA THR A 73 -7.85 -1.54 -19.01
C THR A 73 -7.92 -2.85 -18.24
N GLU A 74 -6.80 -3.59 -18.18
CA GLU A 74 -6.75 -4.82 -17.40
C GLU A 74 -6.85 -4.52 -15.90
N LEU A 75 -7.88 -5.07 -15.26
CA LEU A 75 -8.16 -4.86 -13.84
C LEU A 75 -6.98 -5.23 -12.94
N LYS A 76 -6.23 -6.28 -13.30
CA LYS A 76 -5.05 -6.70 -12.53
C LYS A 76 -3.94 -5.66 -12.58
N VAL A 77 -3.64 -5.13 -13.76
CA VAL A 77 -2.61 -4.10 -13.96
C VAL A 77 -2.99 -2.81 -13.24
N THR A 78 -4.22 -2.33 -13.46
CA THR A 78 -4.70 -1.10 -12.81
C THR A 78 -4.76 -1.22 -11.29
N SER A 79 -5.15 -2.39 -10.75
CA SER A 79 -5.14 -2.64 -9.31
C SER A 79 -3.72 -2.69 -8.75
N ALA A 80 -2.79 -3.33 -9.45
CA ALA A 80 -1.40 -3.40 -9.01
C ALA A 80 -0.74 -2.01 -8.99
N VAL A 81 -0.99 -1.18 -10.02
CA VAL A 81 -0.53 0.23 -10.05
C VAL A 81 -1.09 1.00 -8.86
N LYS A 82 -2.39 0.87 -8.55
CA LYS A 82 -3.01 1.52 -7.39
C LYS A 82 -2.35 1.08 -6.07
N VAL A 83 -2.12 -0.22 -5.90
CA VAL A 83 -1.46 -0.78 -4.71
C VAL A 83 -0.05 -0.18 -4.53
N ILE A 84 0.73 -0.10 -5.61
CA ILE A 84 2.07 0.49 -5.56
C ILE A 84 2.02 2.00 -5.25
N VAL A 85 1.04 2.73 -5.79
CA VAL A 85 0.85 4.15 -5.43
C VAL A 85 0.51 4.31 -3.95
N LEU A 86 -0.43 3.53 -3.42
CA LEU A 86 -0.79 3.55 -1.99
C LEU A 86 0.41 3.24 -1.09
N PHE A 87 1.21 2.24 -1.47
CA PHE A 87 2.45 1.89 -0.76
C PHE A 87 3.44 3.06 -0.75
N CYS A 88 3.67 3.67 -1.92
CA CYS A 88 4.57 4.81 -2.04
C CYS A 88 4.11 6.04 -1.26
N ASP A 89 2.80 6.31 -1.23
CA ASP A 89 2.23 7.40 -0.46
C ASP A 89 2.39 7.14 1.05
N ALA A 90 2.09 5.91 1.52
CA ALA A 90 2.26 5.53 2.91
C ALA A 90 3.72 5.67 3.38
N ILE A 91 4.66 5.16 2.59
CA ILE A 91 6.09 5.27 2.92
C ILE A 91 6.54 6.72 2.97
N SER A 92 6.19 7.51 1.97
CA SER A 92 6.54 8.93 1.94
C SER A 92 6.01 9.65 3.18
N PHE A 93 4.76 9.38 3.56
CA PHE A 93 4.16 9.96 4.76
C PHE A 93 4.91 9.54 6.03
N PHE A 94 5.08 8.25 6.28
CA PHE A 94 5.69 7.77 7.53
C PHE A 94 7.16 8.18 7.68
N SER A 95 7.93 8.15 6.59
CA SER A 95 9.36 8.46 6.61
C SER A 95 9.68 9.95 6.57
N ASN A 96 8.78 10.80 6.04
CA ASN A 96 9.02 12.24 5.92
C ASN A 96 8.09 13.05 6.84
N GLU A 97 6.78 13.00 6.60
CA GLU A 97 5.81 13.89 7.26
C GLU A 97 5.56 13.50 8.72
N PHE A 98 5.44 12.21 8.99
CA PHE A 98 5.16 11.69 10.34
C PHE A 98 6.42 11.51 11.19
N SER A 99 7.61 11.42 10.57
CA SER A 99 8.87 11.17 11.28
C SER A 99 9.12 12.14 12.46
N PRO A 100 8.92 13.46 12.33
CA PRO A 100 9.04 14.37 13.47
C PRO A 100 8.05 14.10 14.61
N CYS A 101 6.84 13.60 14.29
CA CYS A 101 5.87 13.18 15.29
C CYS A 101 6.30 11.91 16.00
N GLN A 102 6.77 10.90 15.23
CA GLN A 102 7.29 9.65 15.77
C GLN A 102 8.40 9.90 16.81
N VAL A 103 9.35 10.80 16.51
CA VAL A 103 10.42 11.17 17.45
C VAL A 103 9.86 11.70 18.78
N LYS A 104 8.77 12.48 18.76
CA LYS A 104 8.14 12.99 19.98
C LYS A 104 7.44 11.87 20.76
N LEU A 105 6.70 11.01 20.08
CA LEU A 105 6.03 9.85 20.70
C LEU A 105 7.06 8.92 21.35
N ASP A 106 8.17 8.63 20.67
CA ASP A 106 9.24 7.78 21.18
C ASP A 106 9.93 8.39 22.40
N SER A 107 10.02 9.73 22.47
CA SER A 107 10.65 10.43 23.59
C SER A 107 9.85 10.35 24.90
N ASN A 108 8.55 10.02 24.82
CA ASN A 108 7.67 9.85 25.98
C ASN A 108 6.82 8.59 25.81
N THR A 109 7.49 7.45 25.83
CA THR A 109 6.85 6.15 25.62
C THR A 109 5.80 5.85 26.70
N THR A 110 4.55 5.72 26.27
CA THR A 110 3.39 5.39 27.10
C THR A 110 3.13 3.87 27.16
N GLU A 111 2.10 3.44 27.88
CA GLU A 111 1.62 2.05 27.79
C GLU A 111 0.99 1.74 26.42
N CYS A 112 0.24 2.69 25.83
CA CYS A 112 -0.37 2.51 24.53
C CYS A 112 0.67 2.22 23.44
N SER A 113 1.65 3.13 23.28
CA SER A 113 2.70 3.00 22.28
C SER A 113 3.55 1.74 22.43
N ARG A 114 3.73 1.22 23.65
CA ARG A 114 4.42 -0.06 23.90
C ARG A 114 3.60 -1.29 23.54
N ALA A 115 2.28 -1.22 23.76
CA ALA A 115 1.37 -2.33 23.51
C ALA A 115 0.83 -2.34 22.07
N TRP A 116 0.99 -1.24 21.34
CA TRP A 116 0.44 -1.08 20.00
C TRP A 116 1.25 -1.88 18.97
N ASP A 117 0.62 -2.94 18.46
CA ASP A 117 1.14 -3.78 17.39
C ASP A 117 0.01 -4.11 16.40
N PRO A 118 -0.23 -3.26 15.39
CA PRO A 118 -1.31 -3.44 14.42
C PRO A 118 -1.05 -4.60 13.44
N PHE A 119 0.22 -5.04 13.32
CA PHE A 119 0.67 -6.05 12.36
C PHE A 119 1.58 -7.08 13.04
N PRO A 120 1.02 -7.92 13.94
CA PRO A 120 1.80 -8.84 14.74
C PRO A 120 2.52 -9.88 13.88
N ASN A 121 3.72 -10.27 14.33
CA ASN A 121 4.52 -11.29 13.65
C ASN A 121 3.81 -12.65 13.58
N GLU A 122 3.98 -13.35 12.45
CA GLU A 122 3.42 -14.69 12.27
C GLU A 122 3.93 -15.69 13.31
N VAL A 123 3.02 -16.50 13.85
CA VAL A 123 3.35 -17.63 14.73
C VAL A 123 2.96 -18.95 14.07
N LYS A 124 3.74 -20.01 14.36
CA LYS A 124 3.54 -21.35 13.75
C LYS A 124 2.17 -21.96 14.03
N ASP A 125 1.60 -21.70 15.20
CA ASP A 125 0.28 -22.19 15.57
C ASP A 125 -0.80 -21.33 14.89
N LYS A 126 -1.49 -21.91 13.91
CA LYS A 126 -2.51 -21.23 13.12
C LYS A 126 -3.70 -20.74 13.95
N LYS A 127 -4.11 -21.51 14.97
CA LYS A 127 -5.23 -21.12 15.83
C LYS A 127 -4.83 -19.92 16.68
N LYS A 128 -3.64 -19.99 17.27
CA LYS A 128 -3.07 -18.87 18.02
C LYS A 128 -2.88 -17.63 17.14
N MET A 129 -2.40 -17.80 15.91
CA MET A 129 -2.24 -16.68 14.96
C MET A 129 -3.58 -16.03 14.63
N ALA A 130 -4.63 -16.82 14.41
CA ALA A 130 -5.97 -16.29 14.15
C ALA A 130 -6.52 -15.48 15.35
N GLU A 131 -6.28 -15.94 16.58
CA GLU A 131 -6.66 -15.20 17.80
C GLU A 131 -5.87 -13.89 17.96
N ILE A 132 -4.55 -13.93 17.73
CA ILE A 132 -3.68 -12.74 17.75
C ILE A 132 -4.14 -11.72 16.70
N GLN A 133 -4.33 -12.16 15.45
CA GLN A 133 -4.76 -11.28 14.37
C GLN A 133 -6.12 -10.65 14.67
N LYS A 134 -7.07 -11.43 15.18
CA LYS A 134 -8.39 -10.93 15.57
C LYS A 134 -8.30 -9.82 16.62
N GLU A 135 -7.47 -10.00 17.65
CA GLU A 135 -7.28 -8.99 18.69
C GLU A 135 -6.56 -7.74 18.17
N ALA A 136 -5.56 -7.91 17.30
CA ALA A 136 -4.88 -6.79 16.65
C ALA A 136 -5.84 -5.99 15.76
N CYS A 137 -6.69 -6.64 14.97
CA CYS A 137 -7.69 -5.96 14.14
C CYS A 137 -8.75 -5.21 14.96
N LYS A 138 -9.16 -5.77 16.10
CA LYS A 138 -10.07 -5.11 17.04
C LYS A 138 -9.44 -3.86 17.65
N ASN A 139 -8.16 -3.92 18.00
CA ASN A 139 -7.41 -2.82 18.61
C ASN A 139 -6.43 -2.18 17.61
N TYR A 140 -6.87 -2.01 16.36
CA TYR A 140 -5.99 -1.62 15.26
C TYR A 140 -5.25 -0.29 15.52
N PHE A 141 -5.91 0.64 16.21
CA PHE A 141 -5.35 1.92 16.65
C PHE A 141 -5.02 1.93 18.15
N GLY A 142 -4.70 0.76 18.71
CA GLY A 142 -4.50 0.56 20.14
C GLY A 142 -5.80 0.30 20.88
N LYS A 143 -5.68 -0.24 22.09
CA LYS A 143 -6.81 -0.49 22.97
C LYS A 143 -7.53 0.84 23.26
N ASP A 144 -8.85 0.82 23.20
CA ASP A 144 -9.69 2.02 23.42
C ASP A 144 -9.31 3.21 22.50
N ASN A 145 -8.73 2.93 21.32
CA ASN A 145 -8.22 3.91 20.36
C ASN A 145 -7.12 4.83 20.91
N CYS A 146 -6.34 4.39 21.89
CA CYS A 146 -5.34 5.23 22.56
C CYS A 146 -4.32 5.90 21.60
N MET A 147 -3.96 5.29 20.46
CA MET A 147 -3.04 5.93 19.50
C MET A 147 -3.64 7.19 18.86
N LYS A 148 -4.97 7.24 18.67
CA LYS A 148 -5.67 8.43 18.19
C LYS A 148 -5.46 9.58 19.16
N GLU A 149 -5.68 9.32 20.45
CA GLU A 149 -5.56 10.31 21.50
C GLU A 149 -4.12 10.81 21.64
N GLU A 150 -3.16 9.88 21.72
CA GLU A 150 -1.73 10.22 21.85
C GLU A 150 -1.20 11.03 20.66
N ILE A 151 -1.52 10.62 19.43
CA ILE A 151 -1.08 11.37 18.24
C ILE A 151 -1.74 12.75 18.19
N ILE A 152 -3.04 12.86 18.55
CA ILE A 152 -3.73 14.16 18.59
C ILE A 152 -3.09 15.08 19.64
N GLU A 153 -2.78 14.57 20.82
CA GLU A 153 -2.19 15.35 21.91
C GLU A 153 -0.78 15.84 21.55
N VAL A 154 0.06 14.96 21.00
CA VAL A 154 1.48 15.26 20.75
C VAL A 154 1.71 15.98 19.43
N CYS A 155 0.90 15.68 18.42
CA CYS A 155 1.15 16.05 17.03
C CYS A 155 -0.04 16.74 16.34
N GLY A 156 -1.23 16.68 16.93
CA GLY A 156 -2.43 17.33 16.40
C GLY A 156 -3.29 16.46 15.48
N LYS A 157 -4.53 16.93 15.25
CA LYS A 157 -5.57 16.20 14.51
C LYS A 157 -5.23 15.95 13.04
N GLU A 158 -4.50 16.85 12.41
CA GLU A 158 -4.11 16.72 11.01
C GLU A 158 -3.16 15.53 10.81
N LEU A 159 -2.11 15.45 11.64
CA LEU A 159 -1.16 14.33 11.57
C LEU A 159 -1.81 12.99 11.94
N TRP A 160 -2.77 12.98 12.86
CA TRP A 160 -3.61 11.80 13.08
C TRP A 160 -4.39 11.39 11.82
N GLY A 161 -4.99 12.35 11.11
CA GLY A 161 -5.72 12.08 9.86
C GLY A 161 -4.82 11.47 8.79
N GLY A 162 -3.59 11.97 8.65
CA GLY A 162 -2.57 11.40 7.77
C GLY A 162 -2.17 9.99 8.21
N PHE A 163 -1.89 9.80 9.49
CA PHE A 163 -1.50 8.51 10.06
C PHE A 163 -2.57 7.44 9.82
N LYS A 164 -3.82 7.75 10.18
CA LYS A 164 -4.97 6.87 9.98
C LYS A 164 -5.13 6.46 8.52
N THR A 165 -5.08 7.44 7.61
CA THR A 165 -5.20 7.19 6.16
C THR A 165 -4.14 6.24 5.65
N HIS A 166 -2.87 6.52 5.94
CA HIS A 166 -1.76 5.74 5.41
C HIS A 166 -1.62 4.37 6.10
N LEU A 167 -1.96 4.25 7.37
CA LEU A 167 -1.98 2.95 8.06
C LEU A 167 -3.10 2.05 7.52
N LEU A 168 -4.29 2.58 7.22
CA LEU A 168 -5.37 1.81 6.57
C LEU A 168 -5.02 1.41 5.13
N ALA A 169 -4.27 2.25 4.41
CA ALA A 169 -3.73 1.90 3.11
C ALA A 169 -2.79 0.69 3.19
N LEU A 170 -1.90 0.65 4.19
CA LEU A 170 -1.04 -0.51 4.45
C LEU A 170 -1.87 -1.78 4.73
N ASN A 171 -2.91 -1.71 5.55
CA ASN A 171 -3.83 -2.84 5.75
C ASN A 171 -4.46 -3.32 4.43
N THR A 172 -4.87 -2.39 3.56
CA THR A 172 -5.45 -2.75 2.25
C THR A 172 -4.46 -3.52 1.37
N ILE A 173 -3.18 -3.17 1.46
CA ILE A 173 -2.10 -3.79 0.68
C ILE A 173 -1.82 -5.21 1.18
N ILE A 174 -1.62 -5.38 2.49
CA ILE A 174 -1.23 -6.67 3.09
C ILE A 174 -2.42 -7.56 3.45
N LYS A 175 -3.63 -6.98 3.49
CA LYS A 175 -4.89 -7.63 3.89
C LYS A 175 -4.81 -8.30 5.26
N ALA A 176 -4.21 -7.61 6.24
CA ALA A 176 -4.07 -8.13 7.59
C ALA A 176 -5.42 -8.25 8.31
N CYS A 177 -6.32 -7.29 8.07
CA CYS A 177 -7.64 -7.20 8.69
C CYS A 177 -8.73 -7.02 7.62
N ASP A 178 -9.74 -7.90 7.65
CA ASP A 178 -10.94 -7.80 6.79
C ASP A 178 -11.89 -6.68 7.24
N HIS A 179 -11.91 -6.40 8.55
CA HIS A 179 -12.68 -5.34 9.16
C HIS A 179 -11.83 -4.63 10.22
N ILE A 180 -11.94 -3.31 10.26
CA ILE A 180 -11.33 -2.46 11.27
C ILE A 180 -12.45 -1.55 11.79
N ASP A 181 -12.61 -1.48 13.10
CA ASP A 181 -13.55 -0.57 13.74
C ASP A 181 -12.98 0.85 13.67
N ILE A 182 -13.64 1.72 12.89
CA ILE A 182 -13.18 3.08 12.62
C ILE A 182 -14.07 4.07 13.38
N GLU A 183 -13.72 4.36 14.64
CA GLU A 183 -14.34 5.43 15.44
C GLU A 183 -13.58 6.78 15.38
#